data_AF-A0A7L4TJS0-F1
#
_entry.id   AF-A0A7L4TJS0-F1
#
_cell.length_a   1.000
_cell.length_b   1.000
_cell.length_c   1.000
_cell.angle_alpha   90.00
_cell.angle_beta   90.00
_cell.angle_gamma   90.00
#
_symmetry.space_group_name_H-M   'P 1'
#
loop_
_entity.id
_entity.type
_entity.pdbx_description
1 polymer ?
#
loop_
_entity_poly.entity_id
_entity_poly.type
_entity_poly.pdbx_seq_one_letter_code
_entity_poly.pdbx_strand_id
1 'polypeptide(L)'
;MIGERLRKVRIIKGYSQDYIASFLEISQAAYSDIETGKTKVNIERLKKIAVFLEVKLNELLEFDERKIFSMEKERKTEQINDIMMLEVLFEKERELYKEQINNLKNEIVYLRNKLDKI
;
A
#
# COMPACT_ATOMS: atom_id res chain seq x y z
N MET A 1 -11.01 -23.10 10.27
CA MET A 1 -9.78 -23.66 10.91
C MET A 1 -8.53 -22.86 10.47
N ILE A 2 -7.34 -23.08 11.06
CA ILE A 2 -6.12 -22.32 10.71
C ILE A 2 -5.73 -22.43 9.22
N GLY A 3 -5.89 -23.62 8.62
CA GLY A 3 -5.63 -23.84 7.20
C GLY A 3 -6.50 -22.98 6.28
N GLU A 4 -7.80 -22.88 6.56
CA GLU A 4 -8.71 -22.01 5.80
C GLU A 4 -8.35 -20.52 5.94
N ARG A 5 -7.86 -20.11 7.11
CA ARG A 5 -7.42 -18.72 7.33
C ARG A 5 -6.18 -18.40 6.49
N LEU A 6 -5.20 -19.31 6.46
CA LEU A 6 -4.05 -19.20 5.56
C LEU A 6 -4.47 -19.09 4.10
N ARG A 7 -5.42 -19.92 3.67
CA ARG A 7 -5.99 -19.88 2.32
C ARG A 7 -6.61 -18.53 2.00
N LYS A 8 -7.42 -17.98 2.92
CA LYS A 8 -8.10 -16.69 2.74
C LYS A 8 -7.10 -15.54 2.63
N VAL A 9 -6.14 -15.43 3.55
CA VAL A 9 -5.09 -14.39 3.49
C VAL A 9 -4.30 -14.51 2.20
N ARG A 10 -3.90 -15.74 1.82
CA ARG A 10 -3.15 -15.99 0.58
C ARG A 10 -3.89 -15.47 -0.65
N ILE A 11 -5.19 -15.76 -0.75
CA ILE A 11 -6.03 -15.32 -1.89
C ILE A 11 -6.18 -13.79 -1.90
N ILE A 12 -6.43 -13.17 -0.74
CA ILE A 12 -6.53 -11.70 -0.62
C ILE A 12 -5.23 -11.02 -1.08
N LYS A 13 -4.08 -11.60 -0.71
CA LYS A 13 -2.75 -11.12 -1.12
C LYS A 13 -2.37 -11.48 -2.57
N GLY A 14 -3.20 -12.25 -3.28
CA GLY A 14 -2.97 -12.61 -4.68
C GLY A 14 -1.90 -13.66 -4.92
N TYR A 15 -1.48 -14.42 -3.90
CA TYR A 15 -0.42 -15.41 -4.04
C TYR A 15 -0.94 -16.79 -4.47
N SER A 16 -0.20 -17.51 -5.31
CA SER A 16 -0.51 -18.91 -5.66
C SER A 16 -0.01 -19.88 -4.58
N GLN A 17 -0.55 -21.11 -4.56
CA GLN A 17 -0.06 -22.16 -3.66
C GLN A 17 1.39 -22.57 -4.00
N ASP A 18 1.75 -22.63 -5.29
CA ASP A 18 3.11 -22.90 -5.73
C ASP A 18 4.11 -21.85 -5.23
N TYR A 19 3.73 -20.58 -5.25
CA TYR A 19 4.63 -19.49 -4.89
C TYR A 19 5.03 -19.54 -3.41
N ILE A 20 4.05 -19.72 -2.53
CA ILE A 20 4.33 -19.83 -1.10
C ILE A 20 4.95 -21.19 -0.73
N ALA A 21 4.61 -22.27 -1.44
CA ALA A 21 5.24 -23.58 -1.24
C ALA A 21 6.74 -23.53 -1.59
N SER A 22 7.09 -22.83 -2.68
CA SER A 22 8.47 -22.59 -3.09
C SER A 22 9.25 -21.81 -2.02
N PHE A 23 8.65 -20.76 -1.45
CA PHE A 23 9.25 -20.00 -0.35
C PHE A 23 9.45 -20.85 0.92
N LEU A 24 8.55 -21.79 1.19
CA LEU A 24 8.61 -22.68 2.35
C LEU A 24 9.45 -23.94 2.13
N GLU A 25 10.04 -24.08 0.94
CA GLU A 25 10.82 -25.25 0.50
C GLU A 25 10.03 -26.55 0.65
N ILE A 26 8.76 -26.55 0.23
CA ILE A 26 7.88 -27.73 0.21
C ILE A 26 7.18 -27.88 -1.13
N SER A 27 6.59 -29.05 -1.35
CA SER A 27 5.72 -29.24 -2.51
C SER A 27 4.43 -28.42 -2.38
N GLN A 28 3.88 -28.01 -3.51
CA GLN A 28 2.56 -27.38 -3.57
C GLN A 28 1.46 -28.26 -2.97
N ALA A 29 1.55 -29.58 -3.14
CA ALA A 29 0.67 -30.55 -2.51
C ALA A 29 0.74 -30.48 -0.98
N ALA A 30 1.95 -30.44 -0.41
CA ALA A 30 2.14 -30.30 1.04
C ALA A 30 1.55 -28.99 1.57
N TYR A 31 1.69 -27.89 0.84
CA TYR A 31 1.06 -26.62 1.20
C TYR A 31 -0.48 -26.67 1.08
N SER A 32 -1.01 -27.34 0.05
CA SER A 32 -2.44 -27.58 -0.08
C SER A 32 -3.01 -28.41 1.08
N ASP A 33 -2.28 -29.42 1.56
CA ASP A 33 -2.67 -30.22 2.72
C ASP A 33 -2.67 -29.39 4.02
N ILE A 34 -1.81 -28.38 4.13
CA ILE A 34 -1.86 -27.40 5.22
C ILE A 34 -3.13 -26.54 5.12
N GLU A 35 -3.45 -26.00 3.94
CA GLU A 35 -4.64 -25.16 3.75
C GLU A 35 -5.95 -25.92 3.97
N THR A 36 -5.99 -27.20 3.61
CA THR A 36 -7.15 -28.08 3.81
C THR A 36 -7.21 -28.70 5.20
N GLY A 37 -6.20 -28.49 6.04
CA GLY A 37 -6.15 -28.99 7.42
C GLY A 37 -5.81 -30.48 7.55
N LYS A 38 -5.43 -31.16 6.46
CA LYS A 38 -4.93 -32.54 6.47
C LYS A 38 -3.59 -32.65 7.19
N THR A 39 -2.74 -31.63 7.05
CA THR A 39 -1.45 -31.54 7.74
C THR A 39 -1.50 -30.46 8.81
N LYS A 40 -1.16 -30.81 10.05
CA LYS A 40 -0.98 -29.82 11.13
C LYS A 40 0.27 -28.98 10.84
N VAL A 41 0.10 -27.67 10.85
CA VAL A 41 1.20 -26.70 10.75
C VAL A 41 1.69 -26.34 12.16
N ASN A 42 3.00 -26.33 12.37
CA ASN A 42 3.60 -25.91 13.64
C ASN A 42 3.76 -24.38 13.70
N ILE A 43 4.06 -23.87 14.88
CA ILE A 43 4.11 -22.42 15.12
C ILE A 43 5.27 -21.72 14.39
N GLU A 44 6.40 -22.40 14.21
CA GLU A 44 7.55 -21.87 13.48
C GLU A 44 7.24 -21.69 12.00
N ARG A 45 6.58 -22.69 11.39
CA ARG A 45 6.15 -22.61 9.99
C ARG A 45 5.05 -21.56 9.82
N LEU A 46 4.12 -21.44 10.78
CA LEU A 46 3.15 -20.34 10.79
C LEU A 46 3.83 -18.97 10.85
N LYS A 47 4.88 -18.79 11.65
CA LYS A 47 5.66 -17.53 11.67
C LYS A 47 6.28 -17.22 10.31
N LYS A 48 6.90 -18.22 9.66
CA LYS A 48 7.46 -18.05 8.31
C LYS A 48 6.39 -17.65 7.29
N ILE A 49 5.21 -18.28 7.36
CA ILE A 49 4.09 -17.93 6.49
C ILE A 49 3.57 -16.52 6.80
N ALA A 50 3.47 -16.12 8.07
CA ALA A 50 3.05 -14.78 8.46
C ALA A 50 3.98 -13.70 7.89
N VAL A 51 5.29 -13.93 7.96
CA VAL A 51 6.31 -13.04 7.37
C VAL A 51 6.11 -12.93 5.86
N PHE A 52 5.96 -14.05 5.16
CA PHE A 52 5.74 -14.07 3.71
C PHE A 52 4.46 -13.34 3.28
N LEU A 53 3.38 -13.53 4.03
CA LEU A 53 2.09 -12.91 3.75
C LEU A 53 2.01 -11.45 4.23
N GLU A 54 3.07 -10.93 4.86
CA GLU A 54 3.15 -9.59 5.44
C GLU A 54 1.98 -9.31 6.40
N VAL A 55 1.72 -10.26 7.29
CA VAL A 55 0.69 -10.17 8.32
C VAL A 55 1.27 -10.54 9.68
N LYS A 56 0.66 -10.03 10.76
CA LYS A 56 1.08 -10.44 12.11
C LYS A 56 0.62 -11.88 12.36
N LEU A 57 1.42 -12.66 13.10
CA LEU A 57 1.03 -14.03 13.48
C LEU A 57 -0.34 -14.06 14.18
N ASN A 58 -0.61 -13.07 15.03
CA ASN A 58 -1.91 -12.94 15.70
C ASN A 58 -3.06 -12.73 14.73
N GLU A 59 -2.85 -12.07 13.58
CA GLU A 59 -3.89 -11.90 12.56
C GLU A 59 -4.22 -13.23 11.86
N LEU A 60 -3.28 -14.17 11.76
CA LEU A 60 -3.54 -15.54 11.31
C LEU A 60 -4.24 -16.38 12.38
N LEU A 61 -3.87 -16.21 13.65
CA LEU A 61 -4.41 -16.98 14.77
C LEU A 61 -5.79 -16.50 15.24
N GLU A 62 -6.09 -15.22 15.08
CA GLU A 62 -7.36 -14.58 15.45
C GLU A 62 -8.17 -14.13 14.23
N PHE A 63 -7.82 -14.62 13.04
CA PHE A 63 -8.39 -14.17 11.76
C PHE A 63 -9.91 -13.97 11.83
N ASP A 64 -10.30 -12.70 11.81
CA ASP A 64 -11.65 -12.19 11.65
C ASP A 64 -11.67 -11.42 10.34
N GLU A 65 -12.39 -11.92 9.35
CA GLU A 65 -12.50 -11.30 8.02
C GLU A 65 -12.89 -9.83 8.13
N ARG A 66 -13.74 -9.48 9.10
CA ARG A 66 -14.22 -8.11 9.30
C ARG A 66 -13.10 -7.14 9.69
N LYS A 67 -12.08 -7.60 10.43
CA LYS A 67 -10.92 -6.79 10.83
C LYS A 67 -9.97 -6.48 9.67
N ILE A 68 -9.78 -7.42 8.73
CA ILE A 68 -8.90 -7.16 7.57
C ILE A 68 -9.56 -6.18 6.60
N PHE A 69 -10.85 -6.38 6.32
CA PHE A 69 -11.60 -5.43 5.48
C PHE A 69 -11.66 -4.03 6.09
N SER A 70 -11.75 -3.90 7.42
CA SER A 70 -11.67 -2.59 8.08
C SER A 70 -10.27 -1.98 8.00
N MET A 71 -9.20 -2.76 8.20
CA MET A 71 -7.82 -2.29 8.09
C MET A 71 -7.45 -1.86 6.66
N GLU A 72 -7.89 -2.57 5.62
CA GLU A 72 -7.70 -2.14 4.23
C GLU A 72 -8.48 -0.86 3.91
N LYS A 73 -9.67 -0.70 4.49
CA LYS A 73 -10.48 0.51 4.34
C LYS A 73 -9.85 1.72 5.04
N GLU A 74 -9.28 1.53 6.22
CA GLU A 74 -8.53 2.55 6.95
C GLU A 74 -7.29 2.98 6.17
N ARG A 75 -6.48 2.03 5.67
CA ARG A 75 -5.31 2.34 4.82
C ARG A 75 -5.67 3.08 3.53
N LYS A 76 -6.80 2.73 2.89
CA LYS A 76 -7.30 3.45 1.70
C LYS A 76 -7.76 4.86 2.06
N THR A 77 -8.33 5.05 3.24
CA THR A 77 -8.79 6.37 3.71
C THR A 77 -7.60 7.30 4.03
N GLU A 78 -6.56 6.75 4.65
CA GLU A 78 -5.28 7.46 4.88
C GLU A 78 -4.62 7.85 3.55
N GLN A 79 -4.53 6.93 2.58
CA GLN A 79 -4.01 7.24 1.24
C GLN A 79 -4.81 8.33 0.50
N ILE A 80 -6.14 8.33 0.61
CA ILE A 80 -6.97 9.38 0.01
C ILE A 80 -6.71 10.73 0.66
N ASN A 81 -6.54 10.79 1.98
CA ASN A 81 -6.22 12.02 2.70
C ASN A 81 -4.84 12.56 2.30
N ASP A 82 -3.84 11.68 2.15
CA ASP A 82 -2.50 12.07 1.70
C ASP A 82 -2.50 12.63 0.27
N ILE A 83 -3.26 12.02 -0.64
CA ILE A 83 -3.43 12.51 -2.02
C ILE A 83 -4.10 13.89 -2.02
N MET A 84 -5.16 14.06 -1.23
CA MET A 84 -5.89 15.33 -1.16
C MET A 84 -5.01 16.44 -0.56
N MET A 85 -4.22 16.13 0.47
CA MET A 85 -3.27 17.07 1.05
C MET A 85 -2.16 17.46 0.06
N LEU A 86 -1.67 16.50 -0.73
CA LEU A 86 -0.67 16.75 -1.77
C LEU A 86 -1.21 17.65 -2.90
N GLU A 87 -2.48 17.46 -3.31
CA GLU A 87 -3.14 18.30 -4.30
C GLU A 87 -3.27 19.76 -3.83
N VAL A 88 -3.68 19.97 -2.57
CA VAL A 88 -3.75 21.31 -1.96
C VAL A 88 -2.38 21.98 -1.88
N LEU A 89 -1.32 21.23 -1.57
CA LEU A 89 0.05 21.76 -1.55
C LEU A 89 0.50 22.19 -2.95
N PHE A 90 0.26 21.36 -3.98
CA PHE A 90 0.59 21.71 -5.35
C PHE A 90 -0.21 22.91 -5.87
N GLU A 91 -1.48 23.07 -5.47
CA GLU A 91 -2.24 24.27 -5.80
C GLU A 91 -1.61 25.54 -5.22
N LYS A 92 -1.23 25.52 -3.94
CA LYS A 92 -0.55 26.66 -3.30
C LYS A 92 0.76 26.99 -3.99
N GLU A 93 1.54 25.98 -4.34
CA GLU A 93 2.80 26.15 -5.06
C GLU A 93 2.59 26.79 -6.43
N ARG A 94 1.59 26.32 -7.19
CA ARG A 94 1.21 26.89 -8.49
C ARG A 94 0.77 28.34 -8.40
N GLU A 95 0.00 28.70 -7.38
CA GLU A 95 -0.42 30.10 -7.18
C GLU A 95 0.78 31.00 -6.89
N LEU A 96 1.74 30.55 -6.08
CA LEU A 96 2.97 31.30 -5.82
C LEU A 96 3.78 31.52 -7.11
N TYR A 97 3.90 30.49 -7.96
CA TYR A 97 4.58 30.63 -9.25
C TYR A 97 3.86 31.60 -10.19
N LYS A 98 2.52 31.57 -10.25
CA LYS A 98 1.74 32.53 -11.04
C LYS A 98 1.98 33.96 -10.59
N GLU A 99 2.01 34.19 -9.28
CA GLU A 99 2.29 35.51 -8.70
C GLU A 99 3.70 36.00 -9.08
N GLN A 100 4.71 35.16 -8.92
CA GLN A 100 6.08 35.49 -9.33
C GLN A 100 6.18 35.81 -10.81
N ILE A 101 5.55 35.01 -11.68
CA ILE A 101 5.52 35.26 -13.13
C ILE A 101 4.86 36.61 -13.43
N ASN A 102 3.77 36.94 -12.74
CA ASN A 102 3.08 38.21 -12.93
C ASN A 102 3.96 39.40 -12.52
N ASN A 103 4.65 39.29 -11.38
CA ASN A 103 5.59 40.32 -10.92
C ASN A 103 6.73 40.53 -11.91
N LEU A 104 7.34 39.46 -12.40
CA LEU A 104 8.40 39.51 -13.42
C LEU A 104 7.90 40.13 -14.73
N LYS A 105 6.68 39.80 -15.17
CA LYS A 105 6.08 40.41 -16.36
C LYS A 105 5.89 41.91 -16.19
N ASN A 106 5.39 42.36 -15.04
CA ASN A 106 5.22 43.77 -14.74
C ASN A 106 6.56 44.53 -14.72
N GLU A 107 7.59 43.90 -14.14
CA GLU A 107 8.94 44.47 -14.11
C GLU A 107 9.55 44.58 -15.52
N ILE A 108 9.37 43.58 -16.38
CA ILE A 108 9.79 43.64 -17.79
C ILE A 108 9.11 44.81 -18.51
N VAL A 109 7.80 45.01 -18.31
CA VAL A 109 7.07 46.15 -18.90
C VAL A 109 7.63 47.48 -18.39
N TYR A 110 7.86 47.59 -17.08
CA TYR A 110 8.45 48.78 -16.48
C TYR A 110 9.84 49.11 -17.05
N LEU A 111 10.71 48.11 -17.17
CA LEU A 111 12.07 48.28 -17.69
C LEU A 111 12.07 48.65 -19.18
N ARG A 112 11.20 48.03 -19.99
CA ARG A 112 11.04 48.38 -21.41
C ARG A 112 10.60 49.83 -21.59
N ASN A 113 9.59 50.27 -20.83
CA ASN A 113 9.11 51.66 -20.86
C ASN A 113 10.16 52.69 -20.44
N LYS A 114 11.17 52.30 -19.64
CA LYS A 114 12.30 53.17 -19.29
C LYS A 114 13.33 53.26 -20.42
N LEU A 115 13.57 52.16 -21.13
CA LEU A 115 14.49 52.12 -22.27
C LEU A 115 13.96 52.93 -23.45
N ASP A 116 12.65 52.90 -23.69
CA ASP A 116 12.00 53.66 -24.79
C ASP A 116 11.99 55.19 -24.56
N LYS A 117 12.41 55.68 -23.39
CA LYS A 117 12.49 57.11 -23.04
C LYS A 117 13.91 57.70 -23.18
N ILE A 118 14.87 56.92 -23.69
CA ILE A 118 16.25 57.32 -23.98
C ILE A 118 16.42 57.40 -25.49
#